data_AF-D8R0P9-F1
#
_entry.id   AF-D8R0P9-F1
#
_cell.length_a   1.000
_cell.length_b   1.000
_cell.length_c   1.000
_cell.angle_alpha   90.00
_cell.angle_beta   90.00
_cell.angle_gamma   90.00
#
_symmetry.space_group_name_H-M   'P 1'
#
loop_
_entity.id
_entity.type
_entity.pdbx_description
1 polymer ?
#
loop_
_entity_poly.entity_id
_entity_poly.type
_entity_poly.pdbx_seq_one_letter_code
_entity_poly.pdbx_strand_id
1 'polypeptide(L)'
;KLKRWGEELKKGVWGYWEDHRWKPLQISARQRAKIKREVLLAGGDWPYDKPRKEMRNVMKGHKGDRISAERRKTTAEIMQRMPQMVAD
;
A
#
# COMPACT_ATOMS: atom_id res chain seq x y z
N LYS A 1 -5.32 29.05 -14.22
CA LYS A 1 -5.46 28.46 -12.85
C LYS A 1 -4.14 27.91 -12.32
N LEU A 2 -3.30 27.27 -13.15
CA LEU A 2 -2.00 26.76 -12.75
C LEU A 2 -1.08 27.83 -12.15
N LYS A 3 -0.93 29.00 -12.82
CA LYS A 3 -0.12 30.13 -12.32
C LYS A 3 -0.49 30.58 -10.90
N ARG A 4 -1.78 30.56 -10.55
CA ARG A 4 -2.27 30.97 -9.21
C ARG A 4 -1.87 30.00 -8.11
N TRP A 5 -1.90 28.70 -8.40
CA TRP A 5 -1.68 27.64 -7.41
C TRP A 5 -0.30 26.99 -7.52
N GLY A 6 0.55 27.45 -8.43
CA GLY A 6 1.85 26.84 -8.72
C GLY A 6 2.76 26.73 -7.49
N GLU A 7 2.86 27.80 -6.70
CA GLU A 7 3.65 27.80 -5.46
C GLU A 7 3.07 26.86 -4.40
N GLU A 8 1.74 26.82 -4.27
CA GLU A 8 1.08 25.93 -3.33
C GLU A 8 1.26 24.45 -3.73
N LEU A 9 1.20 24.14 -5.03
CA LEU A 9 1.39 22.78 -5.56
C LEU A 9 2.83 22.27 -5.40
N LYS A 10 3.83 23.15 -5.27
CA LYS A 10 5.22 22.77 -5.00
C LYS A 10 5.43 22.27 -3.57
N LYS A 11 4.63 22.71 -2.60
CA LYS A 11 4.76 22.33 -1.19
C LYS A 11 4.53 20.83 -0.98
N GLY A 12 3.66 20.22 -1.78
CA GLY A 12 3.41 18.79 -1.73
C GLY A 12 2.12 18.37 -2.43
N VAL A 13 1.73 17.11 -2.24
CA VAL A 13 0.50 16.54 -2.83
C VAL A 13 -0.72 16.78 -1.94
N TRP A 14 -0.55 16.65 -0.63
CA TRP A 14 -1.63 16.70 0.37
C TRP A 14 -1.41 17.79 1.43
N GLY A 15 -0.16 18.17 1.64
CA GLY A 15 0.29 19.07 2.69
C GLY A 15 1.80 19.03 2.76
N TYR A 16 2.34 19.68 3.77
CA TYR A 16 3.76 19.81 4.01
C TYR A 16 4.03 19.84 5.51
N TRP A 17 5.24 19.43 5.89
CA TRP A 17 5.72 19.58 7.26
C TRP A 17 6.34 20.95 7.43
N GLU A 18 5.86 21.70 8.42
CA GLU A 18 6.40 23.00 8.81
C GLU A 18 6.17 23.17 10.31
N ASP A 19 7.15 23.70 11.04
CA ASP A 19 7.06 23.92 12.50
C ASP A 19 6.66 22.68 13.31
N HIS A 20 7.24 21.51 12.98
CA HIS A 20 6.91 20.22 13.60
C HIS A 20 5.43 19.81 13.52
N ARG A 21 4.67 20.39 12.58
CA ARG A 21 3.26 20.06 12.36
C ARG A 21 3.00 19.78 10.88
N TRP A 22 1.99 18.95 10.64
CA TRP A 22 1.48 18.75 9.29
C TRP A 22 0.50 19.88 8.95
N LYS A 23 0.83 20.67 7.92
CA LYS A 23 -0.05 21.74 7.41
C LYS A 23 -0.73 21.27 6.11
N PRO A 24 -2.07 21.35 5.99
CA PRO A 24 -2.76 21.03 4.75
C PRO A 24 -2.47 22.08 3.67
N LEU A 25 -2.65 21.71 2.41
CA LEU A 25 -2.62 22.69 1.32
C LEU A 25 -3.87 23.58 1.34
N GLN A 26 -3.70 24.80 0.85
CA GLN A 26 -4.78 25.76 0.64
C GLN A 26 -5.71 25.39 -0.54
N ILE A 27 -5.34 24.38 -1.33
CA ILE A 27 -6.14 23.87 -2.45
C ILE A 27 -6.75 22.52 -2.13
N SER A 28 -8.04 22.36 -2.40
CA SER A 28 -8.71 21.06 -2.27
C SER A 28 -8.21 20.05 -3.31
N ALA A 29 -8.21 18.76 -2.95
CA ALA A 29 -7.85 17.68 -3.86
C ALA A 29 -8.70 17.67 -5.15
N ARG A 30 -9.99 18.04 -5.04
CA ARG A 30 -10.89 18.18 -6.21
C ARG A 30 -10.44 19.28 -7.15
N GLN A 31 -10.12 20.46 -6.63
CA GLN A 31 -9.67 21.58 -7.44
C GLN A 31 -8.32 21.28 -8.08
N ARG A 32 -7.42 20.63 -7.34
CA ARG A 32 -6.14 20.13 -7.85
C ARG A 32 -6.32 19.18 -9.03
N ALA A 33 -7.21 18.19 -8.93
CA ALA A 33 -7.50 17.25 -10.01
C ALA A 33 -8.11 17.94 -11.25
N LYS A 34 -8.95 18.96 -11.07
CA LYS A 34 -9.46 19.78 -12.19
C LYS A 34 -8.32 20.52 -12.91
N ILE A 35 -7.41 21.16 -12.18
CA ILE A 35 -6.27 21.86 -12.78
C ILE A 35 -5.36 20.86 -13.49
N LYS A 36 -5.07 19.71 -12.88
CA LYS A 36 -4.29 18.64 -13.51
C LYS A 36 -4.90 18.18 -14.83
N ARG A 37 -6.22 17.93 -14.83
CA ARG A 37 -6.96 17.56 -16.05
C ARG A 37 -6.84 18.65 -17.13
N GLU A 38 -7.05 19.91 -16.77
CA GLU A 38 -6.93 21.04 -17.71
C GLU A 38 -5.52 21.14 -18.33
N VAL A 39 -4.46 20.97 -17.52
CA VAL A 39 -3.07 21.04 -17.99
C VAL A 39 -2.74 19.88 -18.92
N LEU A 40 -3.09 18.65 -18.54
CA LEU A 40 -2.81 17.47 -19.36
C LEU A 40 -3.59 17.48 -20.67
N LEU A 41 -4.84 17.97 -20.68
CA LEU A 41 -5.63 18.12 -21.91
C LEU A 41 -5.06 19.18 -22.85
N ALA A 42 -4.41 20.21 -22.32
CA ALA A 42 -3.69 21.20 -23.11
C ALA A 42 -2.32 20.72 -23.60
N GLY A 43 -1.96 19.45 -23.37
CA GLY A 43 -0.65 18.88 -23.73
C GLY A 43 0.51 19.35 -22.83
N GLY A 44 0.21 20.01 -21.71
CA GLY A 44 1.22 20.44 -20.75
C GLY A 44 1.66 19.31 -19.80
N ASP A 45 2.83 19.47 -19.21
CA ASP A 45 3.38 18.53 -18.23
C ASP A 45 2.89 18.83 -16.80
N TRP A 46 2.83 17.80 -15.94
CA TRP A 46 2.40 17.89 -14.55
C TRP A 46 3.48 17.36 -13.58
N PRO A 47 4.45 18.19 -13.17
CA PRO A 47 5.60 17.76 -12.36
C PRO A 47 5.32 17.66 -10.86
N TYR A 48 4.14 18.05 -10.37
CA TYR A 48 3.85 18.18 -8.94
C TYR A 48 3.51 16.86 -8.22
N ASP A 49 3.26 15.78 -8.97
CA ASP A 49 2.94 14.47 -8.41
C ASP A 49 4.14 13.53 -8.49
N LYS A 50 4.50 12.92 -7.36
CA LYS A 50 5.44 11.79 -7.39
C LYS A 50 4.82 10.62 -8.15
N PRO A 51 5.62 9.82 -8.89
CA PRO A 51 5.13 8.62 -9.55
C PRO A 51 4.54 7.65 -8.52
N ARG A 52 3.47 6.96 -8.91
CA ARG A 52 2.85 5.94 -8.05
C ARG A 52 3.82 4.79 -7.88
N LYS A 53 4.03 4.36 -6.62
CA LYS A 53 4.76 3.13 -6.33
C LYS A 53 3.92 1.92 -6.74
N GLU A 54 4.58 0.90 -7.25
CA GLU A 54 3.94 -0.39 -7.52
C GLU A 54 3.40 -1.04 -6.25
N MET A 55 2.24 -1.69 -6.37
CA MET A 55 1.62 -2.41 -5.26
C MET A 55 2.30 -3.76 -5.03
N ARG A 56 2.42 -4.17 -3.77
CA ARG A 56 2.95 -5.49 -3.41
C ARG A 56 1.86 -6.55 -3.62
N ASN A 57 2.06 -7.43 -4.59
CA ASN A 57 1.19 -8.59 -4.82
C ASN A 57 1.80 -9.84 -4.20
N VAL A 58 1.55 -10.06 -2.90
CA VAL A 58 1.94 -11.29 -2.21
C VAL A 58 0.71 -11.89 -1.53
N MET A 59 0.39 -13.14 -1.87
CA MET A 59 -0.68 -13.88 -1.21
C MET A 59 -0.18 -14.41 0.14
N LYS A 60 -0.93 -14.14 1.21
CA LYS A 60 -0.62 -14.61 2.57
C LYS A 60 -0.76 -16.13 2.72
N GLY A 61 -1.71 -16.72 2.01
CA GLY A 61 -2.17 -18.09 2.20
C GLY A 61 -2.94 -18.28 3.51
N HIS A 62 -3.85 -19.26 3.56
CA HIS A 62 -4.52 -19.62 4.81
C HIS A 62 -3.52 -20.27 5.78
N LYS A 63 -3.70 -20.03 7.09
CA LYS A 63 -2.85 -20.65 8.13
C LYS A 63 -2.94 -22.19 8.08
N GLY A 64 -4.15 -22.72 7.86
CA GLY A 64 -4.40 -24.16 7.78
C GLY A 64 -3.57 -24.81 6.67
N ASP A 65 -3.62 -24.24 5.46
CA ASP A 65 -2.91 -24.79 4.29
C ASP A 65 -1.39 -24.80 4.50
N ARG A 66 -0.84 -23.71 5.07
CA ARG A 66 0.59 -23.59 5.36
C ARG A 66 1.11 -24.67 6.30
N ILE A 67 0.31 -25.04 7.31
CA ILE A 67 0.71 -25.99 8.36
C ILE A 67 0.21 -27.42 8.04
N SER A 68 -0.63 -27.59 7.01
CA SER A 68 -1.27 -28.87 6.68
C SER A 68 -0.25 -29.97 6.40
N ALA A 69 0.83 -29.67 5.68
CA ALA A 69 1.90 -30.62 5.37
C ALA A 69 2.64 -31.07 6.63
N GLU A 70 2.95 -30.14 7.54
CA GLU A 70 3.59 -30.44 8.82
C GLU A 70 2.69 -31.31 9.69
N ARG A 71 1.41 -30.95 9.82
CA ARG A 71 0.42 -31.75 10.57
C ARG A 71 0.31 -33.18 10.04
N ARG A 72 0.25 -33.36 8.71
CA ARG A 72 0.19 -34.72 8.10
C ARG A 72 1.43 -35.55 8.45
N LYS A 73 2.62 -34.94 8.46
CA LYS A 73 3.86 -35.62 8.87
C LYS A 73 3.81 -36.03 10.35
N THR A 74 3.44 -35.10 11.24
CA THR A 74 3.30 -35.40 12.67
C THR A 74 2.27 -36.49 12.93
N THR A 75 1.14 -36.49 12.22
CA THR A 75 0.17 -37.57 12.31
C THR A 75 0.77 -38.91 11.91
N ALA A 76 1.54 -39.00 10.82
CA ALA A 76 2.19 -40.25 10.41
C ALA A 76 3.20 -40.75 11.46
N GLU A 77 3.99 -39.86 12.04
CA GLU A 77 4.95 -40.20 13.11
C GLU A 77 4.26 -40.72 14.37
N ILE A 78 3.15 -40.09 14.78
CA ILE A 78 2.34 -40.57 15.90
C ILE A 78 1.79 -41.97 15.59
N MET A 79 1.25 -42.17 14.39
CA MET A 79 0.69 -43.47 13.98
C MET A 79 1.72 -44.60 14.01
N GLN A 80 2.99 -44.32 13.70
CA GLN A 80 4.07 -45.30 13.84
C GLN A 80 4.36 -45.68 15.31
N ARG A 81 4.18 -44.73 16.23
CA ARG A 81 4.40 -44.92 17.67
C ARG A 81 3.17 -45.47 18.41
N MET A 82 2.00 -45.49 17.77
CA MET A 82 0.75 -45.97 18.36
C MET A 82 0.84 -47.37 18.98
N PRO A 83 1.49 -48.37 18.36
CA PRO A 83 1.56 -49.71 18.97
C PRO A 83 2.25 -49.72 20.32
N GLN A 84 3.31 -48.91 20.48
CA GLN A 84 4.01 -48.75 21.75
C GLN A 84 3.14 -47.99 22.77
N MET A 85 2.51 -46.89 22.35
CA MET A 85 1.66 -46.08 23.23
C MET A 85 0.40 -46.80 23.76
N VAL A 86 -0.04 -47.86 23.09
CA VAL A 86 -1.18 -48.68 23.53
C VAL A 86 -0.73 -49.80 24.48
N ALA A 87 0.53 -50.19 24.39
CA ALA A 87 1.12 -51.20 25.27
C ALA A 87 1.59 -50.63 26.62
N ASP A 88 1.87 -49.32 26.66
CA ASP A 88 2.17 -48.53 27.86
C ASP A 88 0.87 -48.05 28.56
#